data_AF-G8Y151-F1
#
_entry.id   AF-G8Y151-F1
#
_cell.length_a   1.000
_cell.length_b   1.000
_cell.length_c   1.000
_cell.angle_alpha   90.00
_cell.angle_beta   90.00
_cell.angle_gamma   90.00
#
_symmetry.space_group_name_H-M   'P 1'
#
loop_
_entity.id
_entity.type
_entity.pdbx_description
1 polymer ?
#
loop_
_entity_poly.entity_id
_entity_poly.type
_entity_poly.pdbx_seq_one_letter_code
_entity_poly.pdbx_strand_id
1 'polypeptide(L)'
;MSDFVYKGEDFDDKVRKQVEFYFSDSNLQTDKFLWRIFEANDGWVELKTILTFGRMRQYRPEERVIEALKNSDKLVLSADGASIKRKDPLKDFNELRNIRKRNSVHVEGFPAKLSQDDLEEFFEKKIAPKLPKEKSVASIRRIRTKAKKEFFGTIDVEFKTQEDADYFIKELKICYPQGVLDENSEVEQKDELKKMSLLAFQELKEGGKRFGVNEVTKRRNSFNDSKGGSKQRKTSIDKRQKNSNGSGSDSGLESGAISEAAEDKLQEDNGDEAKESKESKDSSETAKSNEDKE
;
A
#
# COMPACT_ATOMS: atom_id res chain seq x y z
N MET A 1 11.57 22.40 4.98
CA MET A 1 10.34 22.08 4.21
C MET A 1 9.23 22.88 4.85
N SER A 2 8.32 23.49 4.09
CA SER A 2 7.16 24.17 4.68
C SER A 2 6.12 23.14 5.08
N ASP A 3 5.85 23.02 6.39
CA ASP A 3 4.77 22.18 6.91
C ASP A 3 3.43 22.86 6.60
N PHE A 4 2.92 22.59 5.40
CA PHE A 4 1.62 23.03 4.95
C PHE A 4 0.54 22.32 5.75
N VAL A 5 0.01 22.99 6.78
CA VAL A 5 -1.12 22.50 7.57
C VAL A 5 -2.42 22.79 6.81
N TYR A 6 -3.20 21.75 6.57
CA TYR A 6 -4.52 21.86 5.94
C TYR A 6 -5.50 22.56 6.88
N LYS A 7 -6.21 23.58 6.37
CA LYS A 7 -7.16 24.41 7.15
C LYS A 7 -8.57 24.47 6.56
N GLY A 8 -8.92 23.56 5.65
CA GLY A 8 -10.29 23.48 5.12
C GLY A 8 -11.30 23.05 6.19
N GLU A 9 -12.55 23.47 6.01
CA GLU A 9 -13.67 23.09 6.89
C GLU A 9 -13.92 21.57 6.85
N ASP A 10 -13.63 20.95 5.70
CA ASP A 10 -13.72 19.51 5.42
C ASP A 10 -12.50 18.68 5.92
N PHE A 11 -11.67 19.23 6.82
CA PHE A 11 -10.50 18.56 7.42
C PHE A 11 -10.88 17.19 7.98
N ASP A 12 -11.94 17.13 8.79
CA ASP A 12 -12.30 15.95 9.57
C ASP A 12 -12.74 14.79 8.67
N ASP A 13 -13.50 15.10 7.63
CA ASP A 13 -13.95 14.13 6.63
C ASP A 13 -12.81 13.69 5.70
N LYS A 14 -11.90 14.60 5.32
CA LYS A 14 -10.70 14.26 4.55
C LYS A 14 -9.74 13.36 5.33
N VAL A 15 -9.55 13.64 6.61
CA VAL A 15 -8.80 12.76 7.54
C VAL A 15 -9.46 11.40 7.62
N ARG A 16 -10.77 11.34 7.90
CA ARG A 16 -11.50 10.08 8.05
C ARG A 16 -11.45 9.25 6.77
N LYS A 17 -11.79 9.83 5.60
CA LYS A 17 -11.66 9.19 4.28
C LYS A 17 -10.25 8.64 4.05
N GLN A 18 -9.20 9.42 4.33
CA GLN A 18 -7.83 9.02 4.02
C GLN A 18 -7.31 7.91 4.94
N VAL A 19 -7.64 7.93 6.23
CA VAL A 19 -7.23 6.86 7.15
C VAL A 19 -8.06 5.59 6.90
N GLU A 20 -9.37 5.69 6.71
CA GLU A 20 -10.22 4.54 6.33
C GLU A 20 -9.75 3.91 5.01
N PHE A 21 -9.30 4.71 4.03
CA PHE A 21 -8.69 4.17 2.82
C PHE A 21 -7.44 3.33 3.12
N TYR A 22 -6.57 3.73 4.05
CA TYR A 22 -5.36 2.97 4.36
C TYR A 22 -5.65 1.58 4.94
N PHE A 23 -6.64 1.48 5.84
CA PHE A 23 -7.09 0.21 6.43
C PHE A 23 -8.11 -0.56 5.56
N SER A 24 -8.54 0.01 4.43
CA SER A 24 -9.49 -0.63 3.51
C SER A 24 -8.97 -1.97 2.98
N ASP A 25 -9.90 -2.85 2.61
CA ASP A 25 -9.60 -4.09 1.89
C ASP A 25 -8.73 -3.84 0.65
N SER A 26 -9.00 -2.75 -0.07
CA SER A 26 -8.30 -2.38 -1.31
C SER A 26 -6.83 -2.01 -1.09
N ASN A 27 -6.50 -1.31 0.01
CA ASN A 27 -5.15 -0.84 0.28
C ASN A 27 -4.32 -1.79 1.16
N LEU A 28 -4.86 -2.23 2.32
CA LEU A 28 -4.08 -2.76 3.44
C LEU A 28 -3.24 -3.99 3.06
N GLN A 29 -3.81 -4.93 2.30
CA GLN A 29 -3.10 -6.12 1.79
C GLN A 29 -2.13 -5.84 0.61
N THR A 30 -2.03 -4.60 0.13
CA THR A 30 -1.10 -4.20 -0.95
C THR A 30 0.04 -3.31 -0.47
N ASP A 31 -0.17 -2.54 0.61
CA ASP A 31 0.88 -1.76 1.25
C ASP A 31 1.73 -2.64 2.16
N LYS A 32 2.90 -3.04 1.66
CA LYS A 32 3.86 -3.90 2.38
C LYS A 32 4.41 -3.27 3.66
N PHE A 33 4.34 -1.96 3.84
CA PHE A 33 4.78 -1.30 5.07
C PHE A 33 3.66 -1.36 6.11
N LEU A 34 2.47 -0.90 5.76
CA LEU A 34 1.32 -0.90 6.67
C LEU A 34 0.89 -2.33 7.06
N TRP A 35 0.91 -3.27 6.10
CA TRP A 35 0.63 -4.68 6.36
C TRP A 35 1.53 -5.27 7.45
N ARG A 36 2.84 -5.03 7.39
CA ARG A 36 3.80 -5.61 8.35
C ARG A 36 3.59 -5.10 9.77
N ILE A 37 3.21 -3.82 9.93
CA ILE A 37 2.94 -3.24 11.25
C ILE A 37 1.61 -3.78 11.79
N PHE A 38 0.58 -3.86 10.93
CA PHE A 38 -0.70 -4.47 11.26
C PHE A 38 -0.56 -5.94 11.67
N GLU A 39 0.25 -6.72 10.95
CA GLU A 39 0.51 -8.14 11.21
C GLU A 39 1.37 -8.39 12.46
N ALA A 40 2.29 -7.49 12.79
CA ALA A 40 3.16 -7.61 13.97
C ALA A 40 2.50 -7.19 15.30
N ASN A 41 1.46 -6.35 15.25
CA ASN A 41 0.87 -5.69 16.42
C ASN A 41 -0.62 -6.05 16.63
N ASP A 42 -1.05 -7.28 16.30
CA ASP A 42 -2.44 -7.74 16.40
C ASP A 42 -3.47 -6.79 15.75
N GLY A 43 -3.11 -6.14 14.65
CA GLY A 43 -3.94 -5.20 13.90
C GLY A 43 -3.91 -3.74 14.38
N TRP A 44 -3.11 -3.41 15.40
CA TRP A 44 -2.91 -2.03 15.88
C TRP A 44 -1.77 -1.31 15.13
N VAL A 45 -2.00 -0.06 14.75
CA VAL A 45 -0.99 0.81 14.13
C VAL A 45 -1.00 2.17 14.81
N GLU A 46 0.17 2.67 15.22
CA GLU A 46 0.30 3.98 15.85
C GLU A 46 -0.17 5.11 14.93
N LEU A 47 -0.97 6.05 15.47
CA LEU A 47 -1.38 7.26 14.77
C LEU A 47 -0.16 8.09 14.33
N LYS A 48 0.88 8.18 15.15
CA LYS A 48 2.14 8.86 14.83
C LYS A 48 2.78 8.33 13.55
N THR A 49 2.77 7.00 13.37
CA THR A 49 3.25 6.35 12.14
C THR A 49 2.39 6.75 10.93
N ILE A 50 1.05 6.71 11.05
CA ILE A 50 0.14 7.15 9.98
C ILE A 50 0.36 8.63 9.60
N LEU A 51 0.62 9.50 10.57
CA LEU A 51 0.88 10.92 10.34
C LEU A 51 2.24 11.21 9.64
N THR A 52 3.12 10.22 9.51
CA THR A 52 4.30 10.32 8.63
C THR A 52 3.99 10.11 7.15
N PHE A 53 2.79 9.63 6.78
CA PHE A 53 2.45 9.24 5.42
C PHE A 53 2.23 10.46 4.52
N GLY A 54 2.56 10.34 3.23
CA GLY A 54 2.65 11.49 2.31
C GLY A 54 1.38 12.35 2.19
N ARG A 55 0.18 11.77 2.26
CA ARG A 55 -1.11 12.52 2.24
C ARG A 55 -1.57 12.96 3.64
N MET A 56 -0.96 12.44 4.71
CA MET A 56 -1.34 12.74 6.11
C MET A 56 -0.51 13.82 6.78
N ARG A 57 0.73 14.08 6.32
CA ARG A 57 1.64 15.10 6.92
C ARG A 57 1.01 16.49 7.07
N GLN A 58 0.07 16.83 6.20
CA GLN A 58 -0.65 18.10 6.20
C GLN A 58 -1.74 18.21 7.29
N TYR A 59 -2.16 17.11 7.92
CA TYR A 59 -3.19 17.13 8.95
C TYR A 59 -2.54 17.24 10.33
N ARG A 60 -2.57 18.45 10.89
CA ARG A 60 -2.11 18.80 12.25
C ARG A 60 -3.08 19.82 12.86
N PRO A 61 -3.26 19.88 14.20
CA PRO A 61 -2.59 19.09 15.23
C PRO A 61 -3.04 17.61 15.26
N GLU A 62 -2.34 16.79 16.06
CA GLU A 62 -2.63 15.36 16.23
C GLU A 62 -3.97 15.13 16.97
N GLU A 63 -4.29 15.98 17.95
CA GLU A 63 -5.56 15.98 18.70
C GLU A 63 -6.80 16.02 17.78
N ARG A 64 -6.84 16.97 16.83
CA ARG A 64 -7.95 17.08 15.87
C ARG A 64 -8.06 15.85 14.95
N VAL A 65 -6.95 15.16 14.68
CA VAL A 65 -6.98 13.89 13.92
C VAL A 65 -7.58 12.77 14.76
N ILE A 66 -7.28 12.71 16.07
CA ILE A 66 -7.94 11.78 17.00
C ILE A 66 -9.45 12.05 17.04
N GLU A 67 -9.87 13.32 17.13
CA GLU A 67 -11.28 13.72 17.13
C GLU A 67 -12.02 13.33 15.84
N ALA A 68 -11.44 13.62 14.67
CA ALA A 68 -12.00 13.25 13.38
C ALA A 68 -12.19 11.72 13.22
N LEU A 69 -11.32 10.92 13.85
CA LEU A 69 -11.31 9.46 13.83
C LEU A 69 -12.22 8.80 14.88
N LYS A 70 -12.54 9.47 16.00
CA LYS A 70 -13.57 8.99 16.96
C LYS A 70 -14.92 8.75 16.29
N ASN A 71 -15.21 9.50 15.22
CA ASN A 71 -16.44 9.41 14.43
C ASN A 71 -16.33 8.50 13.19
N SER A 72 -15.41 7.50 13.19
CA SER A 72 -15.30 6.51 12.10
C SER A 72 -16.06 5.22 12.40
N ASP A 73 -16.93 4.81 11.48
CA ASP A 73 -17.69 3.56 11.62
C ASP A 73 -16.82 2.30 11.50
N LYS A 74 -15.65 2.40 10.84
CA LYS A 74 -14.81 1.27 10.39
C LYS A 74 -13.54 1.07 11.22
N LEU A 75 -13.21 2.04 12.07
CA LEU A 75 -11.97 2.09 12.83
C LEU A 75 -12.27 2.15 14.34
N VAL A 76 -11.32 1.70 15.13
CA VAL A 76 -11.34 1.77 16.59
C VAL A 76 -10.02 2.40 17.04
N LEU A 77 -10.12 3.38 17.94
CA LEU A 77 -8.96 3.98 18.59
C LEU A 77 -8.65 3.23 19.90
N SER A 78 -7.39 3.23 20.32
CA SER A 78 -7.02 2.85 21.69
C SER A 78 -7.58 3.88 22.69
N ALA A 79 -7.65 3.51 23.98
CA ALA A 79 -8.16 4.39 25.04
C ALA A 79 -7.43 5.75 25.07
N ASP A 80 -6.12 5.74 24.83
CA ASP A 80 -5.25 6.92 24.82
C ASP A 80 -5.24 7.67 23.46
N GLY A 81 -6.01 7.21 22.47
CA GLY A 81 -6.03 7.74 21.10
C GLY A 81 -4.76 7.50 20.26
N ALA A 82 -3.70 6.96 20.87
CA ALA A 82 -2.37 6.80 20.25
C ALA A 82 -2.30 5.76 19.12
N SER A 83 -3.21 4.79 19.09
CA SER A 83 -3.22 3.68 18.12
C SER A 83 -4.59 3.49 17.48
N ILE A 84 -4.57 3.06 16.22
CA ILE A 84 -5.74 2.79 15.37
C ILE A 84 -5.76 1.30 15.03
N LYS A 85 -6.93 0.67 15.10
CA LYS A 85 -7.18 -0.69 14.61
C LYS A 85 -8.43 -0.70 13.74
N ARG A 86 -8.48 -1.62 12.78
CA ARG A 86 -9.66 -1.86 11.95
C ARG A 86 -10.71 -2.63 12.76
N LYS A 87 -11.97 -2.20 12.68
CA LYS A 87 -13.12 -2.78 13.39
C LYS A 87 -13.56 -4.11 12.79
N ASP A 88 -13.77 -4.12 11.48
CA ASP A 88 -14.21 -5.32 10.75
C ASP A 88 -13.02 -6.24 10.44
N PRO A 89 -13.18 -7.57 10.50
CA PRO A 89 -12.13 -8.49 10.09
C PRO A 89 -11.75 -8.31 8.62
N LEU A 90 -10.56 -8.78 8.26
CA LEU A 90 -10.10 -8.82 6.87
C LEU A 90 -10.70 -10.02 6.14
N LYS A 91 -11.07 -9.81 4.87
CA LYS A 91 -11.44 -10.89 3.96
C LYS A 91 -10.21 -11.65 3.47
N ASP A 92 -10.42 -12.87 2.96
CA ASP A 92 -9.33 -13.70 2.46
C ASP A 92 -8.53 -12.99 1.35
N PHE A 93 -7.22 -13.21 1.34
CA PHE A 93 -6.32 -12.59 0.37
C PHE A 93 -6.61 -13.03 -1.08
N ASN A 94 -7.02 -14.28 -1.31
CA ASN A 94 -7.36 -14.76 -2.64
C ASN A 94 -8.75 -14.28 -3.07
N GLU A 95 -9.72 -14.22 -2.15
CA GLU A 95 -11.01 -13.58 -2.38
C GLU A 95 -10.82 -12.13 -2.84
N LEU A 96 -10.13 -11.30 -2.04
CA LEU A 96 -9.86 -9.90 -2.38
C LEU A 96 -9.05 -9.75 -3.66
N ARG A 97 -8.03 -10.59 -3.90
CA ARG A 97 -7.27 -10.60 -5.16
C ARG A 97 -8.16 -10.89 -6.37
N ASN A 98 -9.19 -11.74 -6.22
CA ASN A 98 -10.13 -12.08 -7.28
C ASN A 98 -11.20 -11.00 -7.48
N ILE A 99 -11.72 -10.40 -6.40
CA ILE A 99 -12.62 -9.24 -6.45
C ILE A 99 -11.93 -8.07 -7.18
N ARG A 100 -10.72 -7.68 -6.75
CA ARG A 100 -9.94 -6.61 -7.40
C ARG A 100 -9.78 -6.86 -8.90
N LYS A 101 -9.36 -8.07 -9.31
CA LYS A 101 -9.20 -8.42 -10.74
C LYS A 101 -10.46 -8.21 -11.59
N ARG A 102 -11.65 -8.47 -11.04
CA ARG A 102 -12.93 -8.31 -11.76
C ARG A 102 -13.41 -6.86 -11.78
N ASN A 103 -13.29 -6.16 -10.65
CA ASN A 103 -13.81 -4.82 -10.48
C ASN A 103 -12.83 -3.70 -10.93
N SER A 104 -11.62 -4.06 -11.37
CA SER A 104 -10.62 -3.07 -11.81
C SER A 104 -10.73 -2.75 -13.30
N VAL A 105 -10.87 -1.47 -13.60
CA VAL A 105 -10.92 -0.91 -14.96
C VAL A 105 -9.64 -0.11 -15.19
N HIS A 106 -8.99 -0.37 -16.32
CA HIS A 106 -7.85 0.41 -16.82
C HIS A 106 -8.38 1.56 -17.70
N VAL A 107 -7.90 2.79 -17.48
CA VAL A 107 -8.34 3.98 -18.23
C VAL A 107 -7.13 4.81 -18.68
N GLU A 108 -6.99 5.02 -19.98
CA GLU A 108 -5.95 5.79 -20.65
C GLU A 108 -6.51 7.13 -21.18
N GLY A 109 -5.75 8.22 -21.10
CA GLY A 109 -6.07 9.51 -21.75
C GLY A 109 -6.04 10.76 -20.85
N PHE A 110 -5.73 10.62 -19.56
CA PHE A 110 -5.72 11.76 -18.63
C PHE A 110 -4.51 12.70 -18.84
N PRO A 111 -4.64 14.02 -18.57
CA PRO A 111 -3.51 14.95 -18.66
C PRO A 111 -2.37 14.62 -17.70
N ALA A 112 -1.12 14.67 -18.17
CA ALA A 112 0.07 14.26 -17.39
C ALA A 112 0.35 15.10 -16.12
N LYS A 113 -0.29 16.27 -15.95
CA LYS A 113 -0.16 17.15 -14.77
C LYS A 113 -1.18 16.85 -13.65
N LEU A 114 -2.14 15.95 -13.86
CA LEU A 114 -3.28 15.70 -12.97
C LEU A 114 -2.86 15.19 -11.58
N SER A 115 -3.46 15.74 -10.52
CA SER A 115 -3.18 15.39 -9.13
C SER A 115 -3.82 14.04 -8.73
N GLN A 116 -3.79 13.69 -7.43
CA GLN A 116 -4.59 12.56 -6.93
C GLN A 116 -6.02 13.04 -6.63
N ASP A 117 -6.10 14.21 -6.03
CA ASP A 117 -7.31 14.79 -5.47
C ASP A 117 -8.26 15.23 -6.60
N ASP A 118 -7.72 15.72 -7.73
CA ASP A 118 -8.48 16.05 -8.95
C ASP A 118 -9.18 14.80 -9.53
N LEU A 119 -8.54 13.62 -9.45
CA LEU A 119 -9.10 12.35 -9.91
C LEU A 119 -10.17 11.85 -8.95
N GLU A 120 -9.89 11.87 -7.65
CA GLU A 120 -10.85 11.46 -6.64
C GLU A 120 -12.10 12.36 -6.68
N GLU A 121 -11.94 13.68 -6.86
CA GLU A 121 -13.04 14.62 -7.11
C GLU A 121 -13.78 14.33 -8.42
N PHE A 122 -13.08 14.09 -9.53
CA PHE A 122 -13.71 13.76 -10.82
C PHE A 122 -14.57 12.49 -10.72
N PHE A 123 -14.04 11.44 -10.09
CA PHE A 123 -14.79 10.20 -9.91
C PHE A 123 -15.94 10.34 -8.89
N GLU A 124 -15.77 11.05 -7.78
CA GLU A 124 -16.85 11.31 -6.81
C GLU A 124 -17.96 12.20 -7.37
N LYS A 125 -17.65 13.25 -8.15
CA LYS A 125 -18.64 14.22 -8.62
C LYS A 125 -19.24 13.91 -10.00
N LYS A 126 -18.49 13.29 -10.92
CA LYS A 126 -18.93 13.07 -12.31
C LYS A 126 -19.33 11.64 -12.63
N ILE A 127 -18.67 10.65 -12.01
CA ILE A 127 -18.85 9.23 -12.34
C ILE A 127 -19.77 8.54 -11.33
N ALA A 128 -19.46 8.63 -10.04
CA ALA A 128 -20.16 7.96 -8.95
C ALA A 128 -21.70 8.12 -8.98
N PRO A 129 -22.28 9.32 -9.22
CA PRO A 129 -23.73 9.49 -9.27
C PRO A 129 -24.44 8.72 -10.41
N LYS A 130 -23.71 8.40 -11.49
CA LYS A 130 -24.21 7.72 -12.70
C LYS A 130 -24.05 6.19 -12.64
N LEU A 131 -23.41 5.62 -11.60
CA LEU A 131 -23.27 4.17 -11.42
C LEU A 131 -24.56 3.50 -10.90
N PRO A 132 -24.83 2.22 -11.22
CA PRO A 132 -26.08 1.56 -10.84
C PRO A 132 -26.19 1.18 -9.36
N LYS A 133 -25.13 0.65 -8.71
CA LYS A 133 -25.20 0.04 -7.38
C LYS A 133 -24.59 0.88 -6.28
N GLU A 134 -23.31 0.68 -5.94
CA GLU A 134 -22.73 1.27 -4.71
C GLU A 134 -22.25 2.71 -4.90
N LYS A 135 -22.34 3.25 -6.12
CA LYS A 135 -22.12 4.68 -6.44
C LYS A 135 -20.84 5.25 -5.82
N SER A 136 -19.79 4.44 -5.76
CA SER A 136 -18.52 4.79 -5.14
C SER A 136 -17.38 3.90 -5.62
N VAL A 137 -16.19 4.46 -5.61
CA VAL A 137 -14.94 3.80 -6.01
C VAL A 137 -14.23 3.27 -4.75
N ALA A 138 -13.55 2.13 -4.86
CA ALA A 138 -12.78 1.51 -3.78
C ALA A 138 -11.30 1.94 -3.78
N SER A 139 -10.66 2.04 -4.96
CA SER A 139 -9.33 2.66 -5.09
C SER A 139 -9.08 3.30 -6.47
N ILE A 140 -8.25 4.36 -6.52
CA ILE A 140 -7.78 5.00 -7.76
C ILE A 140 -6.25 5.04 -7.76
N ARG A 141 -5.64 4.32 -8.70
CA ARG A 141 -4.19 4.13 -8.79
C ARG A 141 -3.63 4.79 -10.06
N ARG A 142 -3.00 5.96 -9.90
CA ARG A 142 -2.24 6.61 -10.98
C ARG A 142 -1.02 5.78 -11.40
N ILE A 143 -0.97 5.38 -12.68
CA ILE A 143 0.18 4.71 -13.28
C ILE A 143 1.29 5.72 -13.55
N ARG A 144 2.50 5.39 -13.12
CA ARG A 144 3.68 6.28 -13.18
C ARG A 144 4.84 5.61 -13.92
N THR A 145 5.58 6.40 -14.68
CA THR A 145 6.77 5.96 -15.43
C THR A 145 7.88 5.52 -14.45
N LYS A 146 8.37 4.27 -14.56
CA LYS A 146 9.38 3.71 -13.64
C LYS A 146 10.62 4.59 -13.44
N ALA A 147 11.12 5.21 -14.51
CA ALA A 147 12.35 6.00 -14.48
C ALA A 147 12.17 7.34 -13.73
N LYS A 148 11.15 8.11 -14.09
CA LYS A 148 10.97 9.51 -13.61
C LYS A 148 9.91 9.69 -12.52
N LYS A 149 9.06 8.69 -12.26
CA LYS A 149 7.89 8.74 -11.36
C LYS A 149 6.80 9.76 -11.74
N GLU A 150 6.92 10.38 -12.92
CA GLU A 150 5.90 11.18 -13.61
C GLU A 150 4.62 10.35 -13.89
N PHE A 151 3.47 11.01 -13.94
CA PHE A 151 2.18 10.39 -14.27
C PHE A 151 2.06 10.11 -15.77
N PHE A 152 1.64 8.90 -16.15
CA PHE A 152 1.58 8.45 -17.55
C PHE A 152 0.21 8.72 -18.22
N GLY A 153 -0.63 9.59 -17.63
CA GLY A 153 -1.98 9.84 -18.16
C GLY A 153 -2.91 8.63 -18.12
N THR A 154 -2.63 7.67 -17.24
CA THR A 154 -3.24 6.33 -17.22
C THR A 154 -3.49 5.91 -15.78
N ILE A 155 -4.67 5.35 -15.49
CA ILE A 155 -5.09 4.96 -14.13
C ILE A 155 -5.67 3.54 -14.13
N ASP A 156 -5.52 2.83 -13.00
CA ASP A 156 -6.38 1.71 -12.64
C ASP A 156 -7.43 2.22 -11.64
N VAL A 157 -8.70 1.90 -11.87
CA VAL A 157 -9.85 2.26 -11.02
C VAL A 157 -10.54 0.98 -10.54
N GLU A 158 -10.60 0.80 -9.23
CA GLU A 158 -11.21 -0.37 -8.58
C GLU A 158 -12.58 0.02 -8.06
N PHE A 159 -13.66 -0.53 -8.63
CA PHE A 159 -15.02 -0.31 -8.14
C PHE A 159 -15.38 -1.29 -7.01
N LYS A 160 -16.37 -0.95 -6.18
CA LYS A 160 -16.81 -1.84 -5.09
C LYS A 160 -17.58 -3.06 -5.59
N THR A 161 -18.41 -2.91 -6.62
CA THR A 161 -19.13 -4.01 -7.27
C THR A 161 -18.60 -4.27 -8.68
N GLN A 162 -18.77 -5.50 -9.17
CA GLN A 162 -18.43 -5.83 -10.56
C GLN A 162 -19.40 -5.15 -11.54
N GLU A 163 -20.68 -5.04 -11.20
CA GLU A 163 -21.70 -4.44 -12.06
C GLU A 163 -21.45 -2.95 -12.30
N ASP A 164 -20.97 -2.21 -11.29
CA ASP A 164 -20.54 -0.81 -11.46
C ASP A 164 -19.36 -0.71 -12.45
N ALA A 165 -18.40 -1.66 -12.41
CA ALA A 165 -17.28 -1.72 -13.34
C ALA A 165 -17.69 -2.13 -14.77
N ASP A 166 -18.55 -3.14 -14.90
CA ASP A 166 -19.10 -3.62 -16.18
C ASP A 166 -19.95 -2.53 -16.85
N TYR A 167 -20.77 -1.80 -16.10
CA TYR A 167 -21.56 -0.65 -16.56
C TYR A 167 -20.66 0.52 -16.98
N PHE A 168 -19.63 0.84 -16.19
CA PHE A 168 -18.63 1.84 -16.54
C PHE A 168 -17.92 1.50 -17.86
N ILE A 169 -17.50 0.24 -18.05
CA ILE A 169 -16.86 -0.22 -19.30
C ILE A 169 -17.81 -0.14 -20.50
N LYS A 170 -19.08 -0.50 -20.36
CA LYS A 170 -20.02 -0.58 -21.49
C LYS A 170 -20.68 0.77 -21.79
N GLU A 171 -21.45 1.30 -20.85
CA GLU A 171 -22.41 2.38 -21.11
C GLU A 171 -21.80 3.79 -21.00
N LEU A 172 -20.90 4.03 -20.04
CA LEU A 172 -20.43 5.40 -19.74
C LEU A 172 -19.29 5.86 -20.67
N LYS A 173 -19.60 6.61 -21.74
CA LYS A 173 -18.59 7.40 -22.48
C LYS A 173 -18.10 8.54 -21.59
N ILE A 174 -16.79 8.82 -21.55
CA ILE A 174 -16.20 9.74 -20.56
C ILE A 174 -15.11 10.61 -21.20
N CYS A 175 -15.15 11.92 -20.91
CA CYS A 175 -14.12 12.90 -21.24
C CYS A 175 -13.63 13.61 -19.96
N TYR A 176 -12.33 13.89 -19.85
CA TYR A 176 -11.79 14.77 -18.81
C TYR A 176 -11.57 16.18 -19.37
N PRO A 177 -12.08 17.26 -18.74
CA PRO A 177 -12.65 17.34 -17.38
C PRO A 177 -14.20 17.25 -17.33
N GLN A 178 -14.86 17.10 -18.47
CA GLN A 178 -16.33 17.28 -18.59
C GLN A 178 -17.13 16.30 -17.73
N GLY A 179 -16.75 15.03 -17.72
CA GLY A 179 -17.43 13.94 -17.00
C GLY A 179 -17.93 12.85 -17.95
N VAL A 180 -19.10 12.30 -17.65
CA VAL A 180 -19.84 11.42 -18.58
C VAL A 180 -20.34 12.25 -19.77
N LEU A 181 -20.16 11.70 -20.97
CA LEU A 181 -20.69 12.23 -22.22
C LEU A 181 -22.07 11.61 -22.50
N ASP A 182 -23.10 12.45 -22.63
CA ASP A 182 -24.40 12.02 -23.13
C ASP A 182 -24.35 11.85 -24.66
N GLU A 183 -25.19 10.98 -25.24
CA GLU A 183 -25.03 10.49 -26.64
C GLU A 183 -25.07 11.57 -27.72
N ASN A 184 -25.67 12.73 -27.44
CA ASN A 184 -25.79 13.87 -28.35
C ASN A 184 -24.61 14.87 -28.26
N SER A 185 -23.54 14.56 -27.52
CA SER A 185 -22.40 15.48 -27.35
C SER A 185 -21.35 15.32 -28.46
N GLU A 186 -21.08 16.42 -29.19
CA GLU A 186 -20.13 16.49 -30.31
C GLU A 186 -18.65 16.52 -29.85
N VAL A 187 -18.24 15.56 -29.03
CA VAL A 187 -16.84 15.40 -28.62
C VAL A 187 -16.12 14.45 -29.59
N GLU A 188 -14.93 14.84 -30.05
CA GLU A 188 -14.14 13.97 -30.92
C GLU A 188 -13.76 12.66 -30.22
N GLN A 189 -13.78 11.54 -30.94
CA GLN A 189 -13.33 10.22 -30.46
C GLN A 189 -11.84 10.18 -30.01
N LYS A 190 -11.10 11.28 -30.16
CA LYS A 190 -9.74 11.47 -29.67
C LYS A 190 -9.69 11.87 -28.20
N ASP A 191 -10.72 12.57 -27.71
CA ASP A 191 -10.82 13.11 -26.35
C ASP A 191 -11.61 12.19 -25.40
N GLU A 192 -12.27 11.15 -25.94
CA GLU A 192 -12.84 10.06 -25.14
C GLU A 192 -11.74 9.24 -24.47
N LEU A 193 -11.87 9.03 -23.16
CA LEU A 193 -10.95 8.23 -22.36
C LEU A 193 -11.11 6.74 -22.68
N LYS A 194 -10.00 6.10 -23.08
CA LYS A 194 -10.00 4.68 -23.46
C LYS A 194 -10.06 3.81 -22.22
N LYS A 195 -11.21 3.15 -22.04
CA LYS A 195 -11.56 2.31 -20.88
C LYS A 195 -11.59 0.82 -21.27
N MET A 196 -11.17 -0.06 -20.35
CA MET A 196 -11.23 -1.52 -20.53
C MET A 196 -11.01 -2.25 -19.19
N SER A 197 -11.39 -3.53 -19.06
CA SER A 197 -11.06 -4.29 -17.85
C SER A 197 -9.54 -4.44 -17.69
N LEU A 198 -9.06 -4.40 -16.45
CA LEU A 198 -7.64 -4.56 -16.14
C LEU A 198 -7.10 -5.94 -16.57
N LEU A 199 -7.95 -6.97 -16.56
CA LEU A 199 -7.65 -8.30 -17.09
C LEU A 199 -7.35 -8.24 -18.60
N ALA A 200 -8.24 -7.66 -19.40
CA ALA A 200 -8.04 -7.54 -20.85
C ALA A 200 -6.82 -6.67 -21.20
N PHE A 201 -6.47 -5.69 -20.36
CA PHE A 201 -5.24 -4.91 -20.51
C PHE A 201 -3.99 -5.76 -20.28
N GLN A 202 -3.99 -6.61 -19.24
CA GLN A 202 -2.90 -7.55 -18.95
C GLN A 202 -2.74 -8.55 -20.11
N GLU A 203 -3.83 -9.16 -20.59
CA GLU A 203 -3.83 -10.10 -21.72
C GLU A 203 -3.31 -9.46 -23.02
N LEU A 204 -3.73 -8.24 -23.37
CA LEU A 204 -3.28 -7.55 -24.58
C LEU A 204 -1.82 -7.05 -24.50
N LYS A 205 -1.31 -6.85 -23.28
CA LYS A 205 0.09 -6.53 -22.99
C LYS A 205 0.97 -7.78 -23.08
N GLU A 206 0.57 -8.87 -22.44
CA GLU A 206 1.27 -10.16 -22.46
C GLU A 206 1.26 -10.79 -23.86
N GLY A 207 0.14 -10.66 -24.59
CA GLY A 207 0.02 -11.04 -25.99
C GLY A 207 0.88 -10.23 -26.95
N GLY A 208 1.50 -9.12 -26.51
CA GLY A 208 2.37 -8.25 -27.32
C GLY A 208 1.64 -7.38 -28.36
N LYS A 209 0.40 -7.76 -28.73
CA LYS A 209 -0.43 -7.17 -29.79
C LYS A 209 -0.58 -5.65 -29.73
N ARG A 210 -0.60 -5.04 -28.53
CA ARG A 210 -0.72 -3.57 -28.36
C ARG A 210 0.60 -2.79 -28.37
N PHE A 211 1.75 -3.44 -28.16
CA PHE A 211 3.01 -2.74 -27.85
C PHE A 211 4.13 -2.95 -28.88
N GLY A 212 3.83 -3.57 -30.04
CA GLY A 212 4.84 -3.85 -31.08
C GLY A 212 5.92 -4.85 -30.65
N VAL A 213 5.70 -5.58 -29.55
CA VAL A 213 6.66 -6.54 -28.97
C VAL A 213 6.53 -7.87 -29.70
N ASN A 214 7.09 -7.93 -30.91
CA ASN A 214 7.23 -9.16 -31.69
C ASN A 214 7.89 -10.27 -30.85
N GLU A 215 7.56 -11.54 -31.09
CA GLU A 215 8.13 -12.65 -30.30
C GLU A 215 9.67 -12.66 -30.24
N VAL A 216 10.31 -12.17 -31.30
CA VAL A 216 11.77 -12.05 -31.41
C VAL A 216 12.37 -11.23 -30.26
N THR A 217 11.70 -10.17 -29.78
CA THR A 217 12.20 -9.39 -28.63
C THR A 217 11.90 -10.05 -27.29
N LYS A 218 10.79 -10.80 -27.15
CA LYS A 218 10.54 -11.66 -25.98
C LYS A 218 11.66 -12.70 -25.81
N ARG A 219 11.99 -13.43 -26.89
CA ARG A 219 13.07 -14.42 -26.92
C ARG A 219 14.46 -13.82 -26.64
N ARG A 220 14.66 -12.52 -26.93
CA ARG A 220 15.91 -11.79 -26.66
C ARG A 220 16.11 -11.48 -25.17
N ASN A 221 15.04 -11.17 -24.44
CA ASN A 221 15.13 -10.95 -22.99
C ASN A 221 15.43 -12.26 -22.24
N SER A 222 14.75 -13.36 -22.57
CA SER A 222 15.02 -14.67 -21.94
C SER A 222 16.45 -15.19 -22.19
N PHE A 223 17.10 -14.75 -23.27
CA PHE A 223 18.51 -15.07 -23.55
C PHE A 223 19.52 -14.24 -22.74
N ASN A 224 19.07 -13.20 -22.02
CA ASN A 224 19.94 -12.33 -21.25
C ASN A 224 19.96 -12.72 -19.76
N ASP A 225 18.84 -13.20 -19.20
CA ASP A 225 18.81 -13.81 -17.86
C ASP A 225 19.73 -15.04 -17.77
N SER A 226 19.85 -15.83 -18.84
CA SER A 226 20.75 -16.99 -18.92
C SER A 226 22.26 -16.66 -18.91
N LYS A 227 22.64 -15.37 -18.81
CA LYS A 227 24.02 -14.94 -18.51
C LYS A 227 24.21 -14.43 -17.06
N GLY A 228 23.20 -14.51 -16.20
CA GLY A 228 23.24 -14.04 -14.82
C GLY A 228 23.77 -15.04 -13.78
N GLY A 229 24.02 -16.31 -14.13
CA GLY A 229 24.29 -17.38 -13.16
C GLY A 229 25.55 -18.22 -13.42
N SER A 230 26.30 -18.50 -12.34
CA SER A 230 27.46 -19.43 -12.21
C SER A 230 28.89 -18.88 -12.42
N LYS A 231 29.37 -18.07 -11.46
CA LYS A 231 30.81 -17.99 -11.11
C LYS A 231 31.11 -18.82 -9.86
N GLN A 232 30.90 -20.13 -9.93
CA GLN A 232 31.51 -21.04 -8.96
C GLN A 232 33.04 -21.01 -9.14
N ARG A 233 33.77 -20.53 -8.12
CA ARG A 233 35.23 -20.66 -8.06
C ARG A 233 35.59 -22.13 -7.83
N LYS A 234 35.85 -22.89 -8.89
CA LYS A 234 36.61 -24.14 -8.76
C LYS A 234 38.07 -23.79 -8.50
N THR A 235 38.53 -24.03 -7.28
CA THR A 235 39.96 -24.07 -6.95
C THR A 235 40.58 -25.32 -7.56
N SER A 236 41.69 -25.14 -8.28
CA SER A 236 42.45 -26.25 -8.85
C SER A 236 43.21 -26.98 -7.74
N ILE A 237 42.90 -28.26 -7.52
CA ILE A 237 43.80 -29.19 -6.83
C ILE A 237 44.15 -30.29 -7.82
N ASP A 238 45.43 -30.36 -8.16
CA ASP A 238 45.99 -31.34 -9.08
C ASP A 238 46.18 -32.69 -8.37
N LYS A 239 45.80 -33.79 -9.03
CA LYS A 239 46.27 -35.15 -8.71
C LYS A 239 45.94 -36.14 -9.83
N ARG A 240 46.93 -36.42 -10.66
CA ARG A 240 47.03 -37.67 -11.44
C ARG A 240 47.08 -38.88 -10.49
N GLN A 241 46.34 -39.96 -10.76
CA GLN A 241 46.90 -41.25 -11.23
C GLN A 241 45.87 -42.40 -11.33
N LYS A 242 46.04 -43.21 -12.40
CA LYS A 242 45.83 -44.67 -12.58
C LYS A 242 44.71 -45.45 -11.85
N ASN A 243 43.93 -46.16 -12.67
CA ASN A 243 43.48 -47.57 -12.60
C ASN A 243 43.28 -48.26 -11.24
N SER A 244 42.13 -48.92 -11.04
CA SER A 244 41.96 -50.39 -11.23
C SER A 244 40.60 -50.91 -10.70
N ASN A 245 40.31 -52.20 -10.91
CA ASN A 245 39.01 -52.86 -10.66
C ASN A 245 38.78 -53.27 -9.19
N GLY A 246 37.51 -53.44 -8.82
CA GLY A 246 37.04 -54.21 -7.65
C GLY A 246 35.79 -53.56 -7.03
N SER A 247 34.60 -54.16 -6.85
CA SER A 247 34.12 -55.54 -6.53
C SER A 247 33.85 -55.76 -5.03
N GLY A 248 32.60 -56.08 -4.68
CA GLY A 248 32.04 -56.19 -3.32
C GLY A 248 30.92 -55.14 -3.14
N SER A 249 29.71 -55.40 -2.64
CA SER A 249 29.23 -56.30 -1.56
C SER A 249 29.73 -55.88 -0.17
N ASP A 250 28.93 -55.88 0.90
CA ASP A 250 27.57 -56.42 1.12
C ASP A 250 26.82 -55.58 2.20
N SER A 251 25.58 -55.96 2.55
CA SER A 251 24.88 -55.81 3.86
C SER A 251 25.06 -54.51 4.71
N GLY A 252 24.04 -53.86 5.27
CA GLY A 252 22.65 -54.28 5.54
C GLY A 252 22.39 -54.46 7.04
N LEU A 253 21.20 -54.05 7.52
CA LEU A 253 20.72 -54.11 8.92
C LEU A 253 21.48 -53.21 9.93
N GLU A 254 20.97 -52.91 11.13
CA GLU A 254 19.65 -52.39 11.58
C GLU A 254 19.79 -51.97 13.06
N SER A 255 18.73 -51.44 13.72
CA SER A 255 18.68 -51.01 15.14
C SER A 255 19.56 -49.78 15.53
N GLY A 256 19.29 -49.05 16.62
CA GLY A 256 18.12 -49.05 17.51
C GLY A 256 18.34 -48.29 18.84
N ALA A 257 17.25 -47.82 19.45
CA ALA A 257 17.10 -47.35 20.86
C ALA A 257 17.83 -46.06 21.37
N ILE A 258 17.03 -45.01 21.57
CA ILE A 258 16.71 -44.33 22.87
C ILE A 258 17.84 -44.01 23.88
N SER A 259 18.08 -42.71 24.10
CA SER A 259 18.08 -41.98 25.41
C SER A 259 18.03 -40.46 25.09
N GLU A 260 17.33 -39.53 25.75
CA GLU A 260 16.90 -39.28 27.15
C GLU A 260 17.88 -38.39 27.98
N ALA A 261 17.32 -37.27 28.46
CA ALA A 261 17.71 -36.34 29.53
C ALA A 261 19.17 -35.83 29.73
N ALA A 262 19.31 -34.50 29.80
CA ALA A 262 20.18 -33.78 30.74
C ALA A 262 19.68 -32.32 30.93
N GLU A 263 19.82 -31.77 32.14
CA GLU A 263 19.35 -30.42 32.54
C GLU A 263 20.52 -29.45 32.82
N ASP A 264 20.16 -28.20 33.15
CA ASP A 264 20.87 -27.29 34.07
C ASP A 264 22.25 -26.69 33.63
N LYS A 265 22.30 -25.37 33.44
CA LYS A 265 22.79 -24.48 34.52
C LYS A 265 22.55 -22.98 34.36
N LEU A 266 22.27 -22.36 35.50
CA LEU A 266 22.28 -20.92 35.77
C LEU A 266 23.69 -20.33 35.73
N GLN A 267 23.81 -19.04 35.40
CA GLN A 267 24.59 -18.13 36.23
C GLN A 267 24.12 -16.67 36.09
N GLU A 268 24.04 -15.98 37.22
CA GLU A 268 23.76 -14.55 37.37
C GLU A 268 25.08 -13.77 37.43
N ASP A 269 25.04 -12.46 37.19
CA ASP A 269 25.81 -11.51 38.02
C ASP A 269 25.09 -10.14 38.08
N ASN A 270 25.41 -9.34 39.10
CA ASN A 270 24.73 -8.09 39.49
C ASN A 270 25.69 -6.88 39.55
N GLY A 271 25.18 -5.69 39.89
CA GLY A 271 25.97 -4.44 40.07
C GLY A 271 25.65 -3.38 39.00
N ASP A 272 24.79 -2.37 39.17
CA ASP A 272 24.22 -1.64 40.34
C ASP A 272 25.00 -0.38 40.77
N GLU A 273 24.27 0.57 41.39
CA GLU A 273 24.58 1.97 41.78
C GLU A 273 24.94 2.94 40.63
N ALA A 274 24.27 4.08 40.38
CA ALA A 274 23.55 5.11 41.17
C ALA A 274 24.41 6.27 41.70
N LYS A 275 24.02 7.51 41.35
CA LYS A 275 24.29 8.73 42.15
C LYS A 275 23.39 9.92 41.78
N GLU A 276 23.18 10.79 42.76
CA GLU A 276 22.09 11.78 42.81
C GLU A 276 22.58 13.17 43.31
N SER A 277 21.71 14.18 43.23
CA SER A 277 21.78 15.51 43.88
C SER A 277 22.68 16.56 43.19
N LYS A 278 22.39 17.88 43.24
CA LYS A 278 21.63 18.66 44.25
C LYS A 278 20.72 19.77 43.70
N GLU A 279 19.78 20.21 44.55
CA GLU A 279 19.04 21.48 44.45
C GLU A 279 19.90 22.72 44.77
N SER A 280 19.39 23.91 44.41
CA SER A 280 19.46 25.10 45.28
C SER A 280 18.27 26.05 45.03
N LYS A 281 17.52 26.38 46.10
CA LYS A 281 16.54 27.49 46.17
C LYS A 281 17.29 28.82 46.49
N ASP A 282 16.72 30.02 46.59
CA ASP A 282 15.32 30.51 46.62
C ASP A 282 15.32 31.95 45.98
N SER A 283 14.38 32.92 46.07
CA SER A 283 13.22 33.22 46.93
C SER A 283 12.31 34.31 46.30
N SER A 284 11.17 34.60 46.97
CA SER A 284 10.49 35.92 47.23
C SER A 284 10.87 37.18 46.41
N GLU A 285 9.99 38.12 46.03
CA GLU A 285 8.75 38.72 46.59
C GLU A 285 7.92 39.38 45.44
N THR A 286 6.69 39.91 45.50
CA THR A 286 5.46 39.94 46.34
C THR A 286 4.55 41.06 45.72
N ALA A 287 3.21 40.98 45.87
CA ALA A 287 2.20 42.08 45.74
C ALA A 287 1.65 42.62 44.37
N LYS A 288 0.34 42.36 44.18
CA LYS A 288 -0.79 43.32 44.00
C LYS A 288 -1.10 44.08 42.67
N SER A 289 -2.27 43.71 42.11
CA SER A 289 -3.43 44.55 41.68
C SER A 289 -3.24 45.94 41.01
N ASN A 290 -3.84 46.09 39.82
CA ASN A 290 -5.13 46.77 39.52
C ASN A 290 -5.60 46.24 38.14
N GLU A 291 -6.87 45.96 37.81
CA GLU A 291 -8.15 46.69 37.93
C GLU A 291 -8.31 47.83 36.89
N ASP A 292 -9.46 47.85 36.22
CA ASP A 292 -9.73 48.57 34.96
C ASP A 292 -9.83 50.09 35.08
N LYS A 293 -9.39 50.82 34.03
CA LYS A 293 -10.25 51.73 33.23
C LYS A 293 -9.53 52.48 32.08
N GLU A 294 -10.36 52.83 31.09
CA GLU A 294 -10.17 53.74 29.93
C GLU A 294 -9.07 53.37 28.91
#